data_AF-B7B9X5-F1
#
_entry.id   AF-B7B9X5-F1
#
_cell.length_a   1.000
_cell.length_b   1.000
_cell.length_c   1.000
_cell.angle_alpha   90.00
_cell.angle_beta   90.00
_cell.angle_gamma   90.00
#
_symmetry.space_group_name_H-M   'P 1'
#
loop_
_entity.id
_entity.type
_entity.pdbx_description
1 polymer ?
#
loop_
_entity_poly.entity_id
_entity_poly.type
_entity_poly.pdbx_seq_one_letter_code
_entity_poly.pdbx_strand_id
1 'polypeptide(L)'
;MIPNANEEAVTSPLVFSGEEIILNRDNTDEGNMTITSKEQAVLTYENKKWYLQDRSEQKTTFVYTTEKIELKPGDIIVLGNRRFEFDE
;
A
#
# COMPACT_ATOMS: atom_id res chain seq x y z
N MET A 1 -10.99 14.54 -11.59
CA MET A 1 -11.95 15.15 -10.65
C MET A 1 -11.17 15.92 -9.60
N ILE A 2 -11.82 16.91 -8.99
CA ILE A 2 -11.24 17.91 -8.06
C ILE A 2 -10.57 17.21 -6.85
N PRO A 3 -9.38 17.64 -6.39
CA PRO A 3 -8.67 16.94 -5.32
C PRO A 3 -9.35 17.15 -3.96
N ASN A 4 -9.22 16.16 -3.07
CA ASN A 4 -9.62 16.30 -1.67
C ASN A 4 -8.74 17.35 -0.98
N ALA A 5 -9.36 18.39 -0.45
CA ALA A 5 -8.71 19.49 0.25
C ALA A 5 -8.27 19.15 1.69
N ASN A 6 -8.21 17.86 2.05
CA ASN A 6 -7.86 17.36 3.38
C ASN A 6 -6.73 16.32 3.39
N GLU A 7 -6.07 16.08 2.27
CA GLU A 7 -4.78 15.39 2.29
C GLU A 7 -3.72 16.47 2.47
N GLU A 8 -3.12 16.54 3.66
CA GLU A 8 -1.82 17.18 3.79
C GLU A 8 -0.86 16.41 2.87
N ALA A 9 -0.82 16.82 1.60
CA ALA A 9 0.03 16.18 0.62
C ALA A 9 1.46 16.36 1.11
N VAL A 10 2.15 15.25 1.37
CA VAL A 10 3.60 15.25 1.48
C VAL A 10 4.13 15.81 0.16
N THR A 11 4.55 17.08 0.18
CA THR A 11 4.88 17.84 -1.04
C THR A 11 6.20 17.43 -1.68
N SER A 12 6.95 16.54 -1.03
CA SER A 12 8.21 15.97 -1.54
C SER A 12 8.04 14.48 -1.80
N PRO A 13 8.62 13.96 -2.91
CA PRO A 13 8.61 12.52 -3.15
C PRO A 13 9.35 11.80 -2.03
N LEU A 14 8.75 10.73 -1.51
CA LEU A 14 9.44 9.81 -0.62
C LEU A 14 10.45 9.01 -1.45
N VAL A 15 11.72 9.03 -1.03
CA VAL A 15 12.79 8.29 -1.69
C VAL A 15 13.27 7.21 -0.75
N PHE A 16 13.18 5.97 -1.21
CA PHE A 16 13.68 4.81 -0.49
C PHE A 16 14.86 4.19 -1.25
N SER A 17 15.79 3.60 -0.52
CA SER A 17 16.96 2.91 -1.08
C SER A 17 17.24 1.62 -0.33
N GLY A 18 17.56 0.56 -1.05
CA GLY A 18 17.83 -0.76 -0.49
C GLY A 18 17.11 -1.87 -1.27
N GLU A 19 17.41 -3.12 -0.91
CA GLU A 19 16.76 -4.31 -1.48
C GLU A 19 15.47 -4.67 -0.73
N GLU A 20 15.36 -4.30 0.54
CA GLU A 20 14.18 -4.48 1.38
C GLU A 20 13.90 -3.18 2.15
N ILE A 21 12.67 -2.70 2.08
CA ILE A 21 12.22 -1.48 2.73
C ILE A 21 10.94 -1.80 3.50
N ILE A 22 10.99 -1.63 4.83
CA ILE A 22 9.79 -1.71 5.67
C ILE A 22 9.10 -0.36 5.63
N LEU A 23 7.86 -0.35 5.14
CA LEU A 23 6.98 0.81 5.13
C LEU A 23 6.17 0.83 6.43
N ASN A 24 6.12 1.98 7.09
CA ASN A 24 5.34 2.21 8.30
C ASN A 24 4.93 3.67 8.38
N ARG A 25 4.16 4.02 9.42
CA ARG A 25 3.69 5.39 9.61
C ARG A 25 4.83 6.41 9.59
N ASP A 26 5.91 6.17 10.32
CA ASP A 26 7.00 7.14 10.52
C ASP A 26 7.70 7.51 9.20
N ASN A 27 7.79 6.58 8.23
CA ASN A 27 8.47 6.81 6.95
C ASN A 27 7.54 6.99 5.74
N THR A 28 6.23 6.94 5.94
CA THR A 28 5.24 7.18 4.89
C THR A 28 4.37 8.42 5.16
N ASP A 29 3.92 8.61 6.39
CA ASP A 29 3.10 9.74 6.85
C ASP A 29 3.00 9.73 8.39
N GLU A 30 3.95 10.40 9.07
CA GLU A 30 4.18 10.32 10.54
C GLU A 30 2.91 10.62 11.37
N GLY A 31 1.97 11.42 10.85
CA GLY A 31 0.74 11.79 11.53
C GLY A 31 -0.46 10.85 11.30
N ASN A 32 -0.36 9.93 10.33
CA ASN A 32 -1.51 9.17 9.87
C ASN A 32 -1.77 7.93 10.72
N MET A 33 -2.73 8.04 11.64
CA MET A 33 -3.12 6.97 12.56
C MET A 33 -3.76 5.75 11.89
N THR A 34 -4.02 5.78 10.57
CA THR A 34 -4.53 4.63 9.83
C THR A 34 -3.42 3.71 9.31
N ILE A 35 -2.16 4.15 9.38
CA ILE A 35 -0.98 3.39 9.00
C ILE A 35 -0.36 2.74 10.24
N THR A 36 -0.01 1.47 10.15
CA THR A 36 0.63 0.71 11.24
C THR A 36 1.99 1.33 11.59
N SER A 37 2.24 1.55 12.88
CA SER A 37 3.47 2.19 13.37
C SER A 37 4.72 1.31 13.26
N LYS A 38 4.57 -0.02 13.29
CA LYS A 38 5.69 -0.97 13.23
C LYS A 38 6.03 -1.38 11.80
N GLU A 39 5.17 -2.22 11.21
CA GLU A 39 5.32 -2.72 9.84
C GLU A 39 3.94 -2.69 9.17
N GLN A 40 3.74 -1.79 8.22
CA GLN A 40 2.55 -1.76 7.38
C GLN A 40 2.72 -2.70 6.19
N ALA A 41 3.84 -2.58 5.48
CA ALA A 41 4.15 -3.40 4.32
C ALA A 41 5.66 -3.50 4.13
N VAL A 42 6.11 -4.48 3.35
CA VAL A 42 7.49 -4.56 2.88
C VAL A 42 7.53 -4.37 1.37
N LEU A 43 8.43 -3.50 0.93
CA LEU A 43 8.77 -3.33 -0.48
C LEU A 43 10.11 -4.03 -0.72
N THR A 44 10.12 -5.05 -1.58
CA THR A 44 11.30 -5.86 -1.89
C THR A 44 11.66 -5.70 -3.36
N TYR A 45 12.95 -5.46 -3.64
CA TYR A 45 13.50 -5.51 -4.99
C TYR A 45 14.25 -6.83 -5.19
N GLU A 46 13.58 -7.80 -5.81
CA GLU A 46 14.18 -9.10 -6.12
C GLU A 46 13.98 -9.44 -7.60
N ASN A 47 14.92 -10.18 -8.20
CA ASN A 47 14.83 -10.60 -9.60
C ASN A 47 14.53 -9.46 -10.61
N LYS A 48 15.07 -8.25 -10.33
CA LYS A 48 14.85 -7.01 -11.09
C LYS A 48 13.38 -6.52 -11.11
N LYS A 49 12.57 -6.94 -10.15
CA LYS A 49 11.16 -6.55 -10.01
C LYS A 49 10.87 -6.08 -8.59
N TRP A 50 9.89 -5.19 -8.46
CA TRP A 50 9.40 -4.71 -7.17
C TRP A 50 8.18 -5.51 -6.73
N TYR A 51 8.16 -5.87 -5.46
CA TYR A 51 7.08 -6.60 -4.82
C TYR A 51 6.64 -5.85 -3.58
N LEU A 52 5.32 -5.73 -3.39
CA LEU A 52 4.71 -5.19 -2.19
C LEU A 52 3.99 -6.32 -1.46
N GLN A 53 4.26 -6.47 -0.18
CA GLN A 53 3.56 -7.42 0.68
C GLN A 53 3.02 -6.71 1.91
N ASP A 54 1.72 -6.84 2.15
CA ASP A 54 1.08 -6.36 3.38
C ASP A 54 1.61 -7.11 4.61
N ARG A 55 2.05 -6.37 5.61
CA ARG A 55 2.47 -6.89 6.93
C ARG A 55 1.62 -6.35 8.07
N SER A 56 0.62 -5.52 7.76
CA SER A 56 -0.28 -4.97 8.75
C SER A 56 -1.18 -6.05 9.33
N GLU A 57 -1.36 -6.04 10.65
CA GLU A 57 -2.23 -6.99 11.36
C GLU A 57 -3.68 -6.91 10.87
N GLN A 58 -4.13 -5.71 10.49
CA GLN A 58 -5.51 -5.44 10.06
C GLN A 58 -5.74 -5.61 8.56
N LYS A 59 -4.72 -6.02 7.78
CA LYS A 59 -4.78 -6.16 6.32
C LYS A 59 -5.25 -4.88 5.61
N THR A 60 -4.56 -3.78 5.91
CA THR A 60 -4.92 -2.42 5.48
C THR A 60 -4.04 -1.88 4.35
N THR A 61 -3.19 -2.71 3.72
CA THR A 61 -2.41 -2.28 2.55
C THR A 61 -3.18 -2.58 1.26
N PHE A 62 -3.38 -1.57 0.41
CA PHE A 62 -4.09 -1.71 -0.85
C PHE A 62 -3.29 -1.06 -1.99
N VAL A 63 -3.29 -1.69 -3.16
CA VAL A 63 -2.75 -1.11 -4.40
C VAL A 63 -3.92 -0.67 -5.27
N TYR A 64 -3.99 0.62 -5.58
CA TYR A 64 -4.91 1.11 -6.62
C TYR A 64 -4.29 0.85 -8.00
N THR A 65 -5.05 0.22 -8.90
CA THR A 65 -4.62 -0.03 -10.28
C THR A 65 -5.44 0.77 -11.29
N THR A 66 -4.77 1.28 -12.32
CA THR A 66 -5.40 1.92 -13.50
C THR A 66 -5.39 1.02 -14.74
N GLU A 67 -4.60 -0.06 -14.71
CA GLU A 67 -4.49 -1.04 -15.80
C GLU A 67 -4.96 -2.42 -15.35
N LYS A 68 -5.06 -3.36 -16.30
CA LYS A 68 -5.38 -4.74 -15.97
C LYS A 68 -4.25 -5.33 -15.13
N ILE A 69 -4.60 -5.88 -13.98
CA ILE A 69 -3.70 -6.70 -13.16
C ILE A 69 -4.16 -8.14 -13.20
N GLU A 70 -3.23 -9.05 -12.98
CA GLU A 70 -3.54 -10.45 -12.68
C GLU A 70 -4.11 -10.54 -11.26
N LEU A 71 -5.23 -11.23 -11.08
CA LEU A 71 -5.80 -11.56 -9.78
C LEU A 71 -5.36 -12.96 -9.38
N LYS A 72 -5.08 -13.17 -8.09
CA LYS A 72 -4.74 -14.46 -7.50
C LYS A 72 -5.76 -14.80 -6.41
N PRO A 73 -6.12 -16.09 -6.21
CA PRO A 73 -6.98 -16.48 -5.10
C PRO A 73 -6.50 -15.91 -3.77
N GLY A 74 -7.41 -15.28 -3.02
CA GLY A 74 -7.13 -14.57 -1.78
C GLY A 74 -6.92 -13.05 -1.92
N ASP A 75 -6.82 -12.51 -3.15
CA ASP A 75 -6.73 -11.07 -3.37
C ASP A 75 -8.00 -10.35 -2.87
N ILE A 76 -7.83 -9.23 -2.18
CA ILE A 76 -8.95 -8.40 -1.70
C ILE A 76 -9.26 -7.29 -2.70
N ILE A 77 -10.43 -7.37 -3.31
CA ILE A 77 -10.98 -6.35 -4.21
C ILE A 77 -11.89 -5.42 -3.41
N VAL A 78 -11.57 -4.14 -3.39
CA VAL A 78 -12.40 -3.11 -2.77
C VAL A 78 -13.17 -2.35 -3.85
N LEU A 79 -14.50 -2.42 -3.84
CA LEU A 79 -15.39 -1.68 -4.74
C LEU A 79 -16.30 -0.77 -3.91
N GLY A 80 -16.14 0.54 -4.06
CA GLY A 80 -16.84 1.50 -3.21
C GLY A 80 -16.51 1.27 -1.73
N ASN A 81 -17.51 0.90 -0.92
CA ASN A 81 -17.37 0.59 0.50
C ASN A 81 -17.43 -0.91 0.83
N ARG A 82 -17.32 -1.80 -0.18
CA ARG A 82 -17.40 -3.25 -0.01
C ARG A 82 -16.07 -3.92 -0.33
N ARG A 83 -15.76 -4.98 0.40
CA ARG A 83 -14.59 -5.85 0.19
C ARG A 83 -15.06 -7.21 -0.32
N PHE A 84 -14.35 -7.74 -1.31
CA PHE A 84 -14.55 -9.07 -1.87
C PHE A 84 -13.21 -9.79 -1.85
N GLU A 85 -13.19 -11.04 -1.44
CA GLU A 85 -12.04 -11.91 -1.65
C GLU A 85 -12.25 -12.62 -2.98
N PHE A 86 -11.24 -12.61 -3.84
CA PHE A 86 -11.27 -13.35 -5.10
C PHE A 86 -10.97 -14.83 -4.82
N ASP A 87 -11.80 -15.70 -5.39
CA ASP A 87 -11.64 -17.16 -5.39
C ASP A 87 -11.91 -17.66 -6.82
N GLU A 88 -11.26 -18.76 -7.22
CA GLU A 88 -11.31 -19.29 -8.60
C GLU A 88 -12.49 -20.25 -8.84
#